data_AF-F6F0L9-F1
#
_entry.id   AF-F6F0L9-F1
#
_cell.length_a   1.000
_cell.length_b   1.000
_cell.length_c   1.000
_cell.angle_alpha   90.00
_cell.angle_beta   90.00
_cell.angle_gamma   90.00
#
_symmetry.space_group_name_H-M   'P 1'
#
loop_
_entity.id
_entity.type
_entity.pdbx_description
1 polymer ?
#
loop_
_entity_poly.entity_id
_entity_poly.type
_entity_poly.pdbx_seq_one_letter_code
_entity_poly.pdbx_strand_id
1 'polypeptide(L)'
;MEEISIKRIIEPFVYFPKHASAIPGLGGPHRGPDPNYCFHTHYFGYLPGEVRVHITFRKARATTGELSIRIHGYRPENQQLGIKLMAAERVRLEGLAGEDHTVVIRFASIPGVHYAAYGYFSAPSDLRADGIDMIAEELGGDDIENYQEAHAPPTMLTTSELIGVNALVTTNPAQLRFPNSQACTVGQIQSTEFGELWPQVGTHDDPVERWRQLYLLQVLEVFGFLQSGGRVLAVGPVPELVLKIFEDRGCQLLQILPGGGEEDDQLPSTLGHFDMVVCLNAMTASASWSTLTSFIDHATRRLTNGGLAVLMLDYSAVPESRGEGTDGLSRPDIERLALRLISHGYDIAQLKFPSERQTDAPVRAIVPFGLVVRR
;
A
#
# COMPACT_ATOMS: atom_id res chain seq x y z
N MET A 1 25.20 9.13 -6.13
CA MET A 1 24.77 9.29 -4.71
C MET A 1 25.25 8.04 -3.99
N GLU A 2 25.92 8.16 -2.85
CA GLU A 2 26.43 6.98 -2.12
C GLU A 2 25.27 6.15 -1.56
N GLU A 3 25.26 4.86 -1.87
CA GLU A 3 24.30 3.87 -1.37
C GLU A 3 24.36 3.85 0.18
N ILE A 4 23.31 4.32 0.85
CA ILE A 4 23.25 4.28 2.32
C ILE A 4 22.90 2.85 2.74
N SER A 5 23.92 2.06 3.08
CA SER A 5 23.77 0.76 3.73
C SER A 5 24.12 0.87 5.22
N ILE A 6 23.11 0.78 6.09
CA ILE A 6 23.29 0.74 7.54
C ILE A 6 23.20 -0.71 8.01
N LYS A 7 24.19 -1.17 8.77
CA LYS A 7 24.19 -2.51 9.39
C LYS A 7 23.95 -2.39 10.88
N ARG A 8 22.97 -3.15 11.38
CA ARG A 8 22.58 -3.18 12.79
C ARG A 8 22.59 -4.61 13.31
N ILE A 9 23.23 -4.82 14.46
CA ILE A 9 23.18 -6.10 15.18
C ILE A 9 21.80 -6.24 15.83
N ILE A 10 21.22 -7.43 15.73
CA ILE A 10 19.91 -7.76 16.33
C ILE A 10 20.09 -8.90 17.33
N GLU A 11 19.52 -8.74 18.52
CA GLU A 11 19.55 -9.78 19.55
C GLU A 11 18.44 -10.83 19.32
N PRO A 12 18.77 -12.12 19.12
CA PRO A 12 17.81 -13.15 18.71
C PRO A 12 16.83 -13.60 19.81
N PHE A 13 17.13 -13.39 21.09
CA PHE A 13 16.34 -13.92 22.22
C PHE A 13 15.66 -12.84 23.08
N VAL A 14 15.74 -11.58 22.67
CA VAL A 14 15.38 -10.45 23.55
C VAL A 14 13.87 -10.34 23.83
N TYR A 15 13.01 -10.84 22.94
CA TYR A 15 11.56 -10.78 23.14
C TYR A 15 11.08 -11.77 24.20
N PHE A 16 11.73 -12.94 24.28
CA PHE A 16 11.46 -13.97 25.28
C PHE A 16 12.75 -14.39 26.01
N PRO A 17 13.35 -13.50 26.83
CA PRO A 17 14.70 -13.70 27.37
C PRO A 17 14.80 -14.90 28.33
N LYS A 18 13.67 -15.36 28.86
CA LYS A 18 13.60 -16.50 29.79
C LYS A 18 13.33 -17.84 29.11
N HIS A 19 12.89 -17.83 27.84
CA HIS A 19 12.49 -19.05 27.13
C HIS A 19 13.68 -19.72 26.47
N ALA A 20 13.87 -21.00 26.78
CA ALA A 20 14.82 -21.88 26.13
C ALA A 20 14.44 -22.06 24.67
N SER A 21 15.44 -21.99 23.79
CA SER A 21 15.29 -22.31 22.39
C SER A 21 15.11 -23.83 22.21
N ALA A 22 14.36 -24.21 21.18
CA ALA A 22 14.31 -25.57 20.68
C ALA A 22 15.67 -26.01 20.10
N ILE A 23 16.55 -25.06 19.73
CA ILE A 23 17.95 -25.33 19.43
C ILE A 23 18.70 -25.51 20.76
N PRO A 24 19.18 -26.72 21.08
CA PRO A 24 19.66 -27.00 22.43
C PRO A 24 20.89 -26.17 22.83
N GLY A 25 20.86 -25.67 24.06
CA GLY A 25 21.94 -24.85 24.63
C GLY A 25 21.80 -23.35 24.35
N LEU A 26 20.78 -22.92 23.61
CA LEU A 26 20.53 -21.52 23.28
C LEU A 26 19.27 -20.98 23.97
N GLY A 27 19.17 -19.64 24.06
CA GLY A 27 18.05 -18.93 24.69
C GLY A 27 18.13 -18.87 26.22
N GLY A 28 16.97 -18.78 26.86
CA GLY A 28 16.84 -18.67 28.32
C GLY A 28 16.79 -20.03 29.05
N PRO A 29 16.76 -20.01 30.39
CA PRO A 29 16.87 -21.24 31.20
C PRO A 29 15.55 -22.02 31.35
N HIS A 30 14.41 -21.48 30.92
CA HIS A 30 13.10 -22.08 31.18
C HIS A 30 12.42 -22.54 29.91
N ARG A 31 11.82 -23.73 29.93
CA ARG A 31 11.02 -24.21 28.80
C ARG A 31 9.86 -23.23 28.52
N GLY A 32 9.79 -22.72 27.29
CA GLY A 32 8.70 -21.86 26.83
C GLY A 32 7.40 -22.65 26.58
N PRO A 33 6.28 -21.94 26.34
CA PRO A 33 4.98 -22.56 26.05
C PRO A 33 4.94 -23.23 24.66
N ASP A 34 5.68 -22.69 23.69
CA ASP A 34 5.85 -23.31 22.37
C ASP A 34 7.13 -24.17 22.36
N PRO A 35 7.01 -25.50 22.25
CA PRO A 35 8.18 -26.39 22.20
C PRO A 35 9.00 -26.25 20.92
N ASN A 36 8.48 -25.62 19.86
CA ASN A 36 9.15 -25.44 18.57
C ASN A 36 9.85 -24.07 18.44
N TYR A 37 9.71 -23.20 19.44
CA TYR A 37 10.30 -21.86 19.47
C TYR A 37 11.82 -21.91 19.31
N CYS A 38 12.37 -21.23 18.30
CA CYS A 38 13.82 -21.13 18.12
C CYS A 38 14.35 -19.78 18.60
N PHE A 39 13.80 -18.66 18.11
CA PHE A 39 14.23 -17.30 18.47
C PHE A 39 13.12 -16.28 18.18
N HIS A 40 13.18 -15.13 18.84
CA HIS A 40 12.29 -13.98 18.59
C HIS A 40 12.99 -12.67 18.96
N THR A 41 13.19 -11.80 17.97
CA THR A 41 13.82 -10.48 18.15
C THR A 41 12.83 -9.47 18.74
N HIS A 42 13.31 -8.34 19.26
CA HIS A 42 12.40 -7.24 19.61
C HIS A 42 11.71 -6.68 18.36
N TYR A 43 10.57 -6.02 18.55
CA TYR A 43 9.94 -5.20 17.52
C TYR A 43 10.59 -3.84 17.46
N PHE A 44 11.23 -3.50 16.35
CA PHE A 44 11.84 -2.19 16.17
C PHE A 44 11.71 -1.65 14.74
N GLY A 45 11.81 -0.34 14.59
CA GLY A 45 11.75 0.35 13.30
C GLY A 45 13.09 0.34 12.56
N TYR A 46 13.01 0.17 11.25
CA TYR A 46 14.13 0.25 10.30
C TYR A 46 13.93 1.47 9.40
N LEU A 47 15.00 1.88 8.70
CA LEU A 47 14.90 2.82 7.60
C LEU A 47 13.86 2.33 6.58
N PRO A 48 13.03 3.24 6.04
CA PRO A 48 12.13 2.94 4.93
C PRO A 48 12.89 2.36 3.73
N GLY A 49 12.36 1.29 3.13
CA GLY A 49 12.99 0.63 1.97
C GLY A 49 13.34 -0.83 2.23
N GLU A 50 14.25 -1.39 1.43
CA GLU A 50 14.61 -2.81 1.54
C GLU A 50 15.43 -3.06 2.82
N VAL A 51 15.03 -4.10 3.54
CA VAL A 51 15.78 -4.63 4.68
C VAL A 51 16.12 -6.09 4.43
N ARG A 52 17.38 -6.44 4.64
CA ARG A 52 17.88 -7.82 4.61
C ARG A 52 18.31 -8.23 6.00
N VAL A 53 17.69 -9.25 6.55
CA VAL A 53 18.10 -9.84 7.83
C VAL A 53 18.91 -11.08 7.55
N HIS A 54 20.20 -11.00 7.85
CA HIS A 54 21.15 -12.09 7.77
C HIS A 54 21.13 -12.82 9.12
N ILE A 55 20.77 -14.10 9.10
CA ILE A 55 20.66 -14.95 10.29
C ILE A 55 21.67 -16.08 10.14
N THR A 56 22.73 -16.05 10.95
CA THR A 56 23.82 -17.02 10.90
C THR A 56 23.75 -17.97 12.08
N PHE A 57 23.53 -19.26 11.81
CA PHE A 57 23.63 -20.34 12.78
C PHE A 57 25.07 -20.83 12.81
N ARG A 58 25.75 -20.62 13.95
CA ARG A 58 27.18 -20.95 14.07
C ARG A 58 27.39 -22.45 14.23
N LYS A 59 28.32 -23.00 13.46
CA LYS A 59 28.65 -24.43 13.42
C LYS A 59 27.42 -25.34 13.37
N ALA A 60 26.47 -25.00 12.50
CA ALA A 60 25.18 -25.64 12.41
C ALA A 60 25.30 -27.11 11.98
N ARG A 61 24.62 -28.01 12.70
CA ARG A 61 24.56 -29.44 12.40
C ARG A 61 23.14 -29.93 12.48
N ALA A 62 22.67 -30.60 11.44
CA ALA A 62 21.34 -31.21 11.39
C ALA A 62 21.33 -32.29 10.31
N THR A 63 20.67 -33.41 10.62
CA THR A 63 20.39 -34.47 9.66
C THR A 63 18.97 -34.38 9.13
N THR A 64 18.06 -33.72 9.86
CA THR A 64 16.65 -33.62 9.53
C THR A 64 16.02 -32.30 9.99
N GLY A 65 14.91 -31.96 9.36
CA GLY A 65 13.98 -30.92 9.84
C GLY A 65 13.92 -29.68 8.97
N GLU A 66 12.97 -28.82 9.33
CA GLU A 66 12.68 -27.58 8.63
C GLU A 66 12.50 -26.44 9.64
N LEU A 67 13.19 -25.33 9.39
CA LEU A 67 13.03 -24.09 10.14
C LEU A 67 12.16 -23.13 9.33
N SER A 68 11.09 -22.64 9.94
CA SER A 68 10.31 -21.53 9.41
C SER A 68 10.76 -20.24 10.09
N ILE A 69 11.09 -19.23 9.28
CA ILE A 69 11.45 -17.89 9.73
C ILE A 69 10.39 -16.93 9.21
N ARG A 70 9.84 -16.10 10.08
CA ARG A 70 8.80 -15.13 9.75
C ARG A 70 9.22 -13.74 10.18
N ILE A 71 9.01 -12.76 9.31
CA ILE A 71 9.05 -11.34 9.70
C ILE A 71 7.63 -10.90 9.98
N HIS A 72 7.39 -10.50 11.22
CA HIS A 72 6.12 -9.92 11.62
C HIS A 72 6.25 -8.40 11.72
N GLY A 73 5.25 -7.68 11.19
CA GLY A 73 5.12 -6.24 11.30
C GLY A 73 4.02 -5.87 12.29
N TYR A 74 4.19 -4.74 12.97
CA TYR A 74 3.22 -4.19 13.91
C TYR A 74 3.39 -2.66 13.96
N ARG A 75 2.28 -1.93 14.12
CA ARG A 75 2.29 -0.47 14.20
C ARG A 75 2.01 -0.01 15.64
N PRO A 76 3.00 0.53 16.38
CA PRO A 76 2.81 0.93 17.78
C PRO A 76 1.73 1.98 18.00
N GLU A 77 1.59 2.90 17.06
CA GLU A 77 0.60 4.00 17.11
C GLU A 77 -0.84 3.55 16.86
N ASN A 78 -1.03 2.38 16.24
CA ASN A 78 -2.36 1.79 16.11
C ASN A 78 -2.34 0.28 16.38
N GLN A 79 -2.49 -0.07 17.65
CA GLN A 79 -2.45 -1.45 18.11
C GLN A 79 -3.63 -2.29 17.61
N GLN A 80 -4.73 -1.66 17.19
CA GLN A 80 -5.93 -2.35 16.70
C GLN A 80 -5.66 -3.12 15.39
N LEU A 81 -4.65 -2.72 14.62
CA LEU A 81 -4.24 -3.43 13.39
C LEU A 81 -3.60 -4.79 13.68
N GLY A 82 -3.14 -5.00 14.91
CA GLY A 82 -2.49 -6.24 15.34
C GLY A 82 -1.14 -6.48 14.65
N ILE A 83 -0.69 -7.72 14.76
CA ILE A 83 0.56 -8.21 14.16
C ILE A 83 0.23 -8.88 12.83
N LYS A 84 0.96 -8.55 11.76
CA LYS A 84 0.78 -9.16 10.43
C LYS A 84 2.08 -9.80 9.95
N LEU A 85 1.96 -10.81 9.11
CA LEU A 85 3.09 -11.46 8.44
C LEU A 85 3.53 -10.60 7.25
N MET A 86 4.81 -10.23 7.21
CA MET A 86 5.39 -9.37 6.17
C MET A 86 6.25 -10.15 5.19
N ALA A 87 6.98 -11.15 5.71
CA ALA A 87 7.78 -12.08 4.92
C ALA A 87 7.89 -13.41 5.66
N ALA A 88 8.10 -14.49 4.92
CA ALA A 88 8.37 -15.80 5.49
C ALA A 88 9.33 -16.57 4.60
N GLU A 89 10.23 -17.32 5.23
CA GLU A 89 11.17 -18.21 4.57
C GLU A 89 11.12 -19.59 5.25
N ARG A 90 11.26 -20.65 4.46
CA ARG A 90 11.38 -22.03 4.96
C ARG A 90 12.72 -22.60 4.55
N VAL A 91 13.47 -23.07 5.54
CA VAL A 91 14.83 -23.54 5.36
C VAL A 91 14.88 -25.02 5.69
N ARG A 92 15.28 -25.83 4.72
CA ARG A 92 15.60 -27.24 4.95
C ARG A 92 16.95 -27.34 5.64
N LEU A 93 17.00 -28.09 6.73
CA LEU A 93 18.19 -28.19 7.58
C LEU A 93 19.01 -29.47 7.30
N GLU A 94 18.54 -30.32 6.40
CA GLU A 94 19.17 -31.59 6.07
C GLU A 94 20.58 -31.40 5.49
N GLY A 95 21.57 -32.10 6.06
CA GLY A 95 22.93 -32.15 5.52
C GLY A 95 23.88 -31.08 6.06
N LEU A 96 23.50 -30.32 7.10
CA LEU A 96 24.39 -29.36 7.75
C LEU A 96 25.49 -30.09 8.53
N ALA A 97 26.75 -29.83 8.19
CA ALA A 97 27.92 -30.61 8.63
C ALA A 97 28.80 -29.92 9.69
N GLY A 98 28.33 -28.81 10.29
CA GLY A 98 29.04 -28.09 11.34
C GLY A 98 29.78 -26.83 10.89
N GLU A 99 29.48 -26.33 9.69
CA GLU A 99 29.88 -25.01 9.20
C GLU A 99 28.85 -23.95 9.60
N ASP A 100 29.19 -22.67 9.45
CA ASP A 100 28.24 -21.59 9.66
C ASP A 100 27.20 -21.59 8.53
N HIS A 101 25.93 -21.57 8.89
CA HIS A 101 24.83 -21.57 7.93
C HIS A 101 24.09 -20.24 8.01
N THR A 102 24.08 -19.47 6.92
CA THR A 102 23.43 -18.15 6.87
C THR A 102 22.18 -18.21 6.00
N VAL A 103 21.09 -17.70 6.57
CA VAL A 103 19.81 -17.50 5.88
C VAL A 103 19.57 -16.00 5.76
N VAL A 104 19.14 -15.55 4.58
CA VAL A 104 18.80 -14.14 4.36
C VAL A 104 17.32 -14.03 4.08
N ILE A 105 16.59 -13.34 4.95
CA ILE A 105 15.19 -12.98 4.71
C ILE A 105 15.10 -11.51 4.32
N ARG A 106 14.35 -11.23 3.26
CA ARG A 106 14.18 -9.88 2.69
C ARG A 106 12.76 -9.41 2.93
N PHE A 107 12.61 -8.14 3.30
CA PHE A 107 11.30 -7.50 3.38
C PHE A 107 11.43 -5.99 3.15
N ALA A 108 10.33 -5.35 2.79
CA ALA A 108 10.27 -3.90 2.70
C ALA A 108 9.78 -3.31 4.03
N SER A 109 10.55 -2.38 4.58
CA SER A 109 10.21 -1.58 5.75
C SER A 109 9.40 -0.35 5.36
N ILE A 110 8.34 -0.10 6.12
CA ILE A 110 7.42 1.03 6.00
C ILE A 110 7.67 1.97 7.20
N PRO A 111 7.79 3.29 6.99
CA PRO A 111 7.91 4.23 8.11
C PRO A 111 6.78 4.05 9.16
N GLY A 112 7.14 4.07 10.44
CA GLY A 112 6.22 3.92 11.57
C GLY A 112 5.80 2.47 11.89
N VAL A 113 6.27 1.47 11.14
CA VAL A 113 6.05 0.05 11.44
C VAL A 113 7.29 -0.53 12.12
N HIS A 114 7.08 -1.33 13.15
CA HIS A 114 8.12 -2.08 13.82
C HIS A 114 8.06 -3.55 13.38
N TYR A 115 9.22 -4.16 13.22
CA TYR A 115 9.31 -5.54 12.75
C TYR A 115 10.12 -6.41 13.69
N ALA A 116 9.75 -7.70 13.75
CA ALA A 116 10.48 -8.72 14.48
C ALA A 116 10.64 -9.99 13.64
N ALA A 117 11.79 -10.63 13.75
CA ALA A 117 12.04 -11.95 13.20
C ALA A 117 11.66 -13.02 14.23
N TYR A 118 10.85 -13.99 13.81
CA TYR A 118 10.41 -15.14 14.59
C TYR A 118 10.81 -16.44 13.91
N GLY A 119 11.60 -17.26 14.58
CA GLY A 119 12.03 -18.57 14.10
C GLY A 119 11.39 -19.70 14.90
N TYR A 120 10.89 -20.72 14.22
CA TYR A 120 10.37 -21.94 14.86
C TYR A 120 10.53 -23.15 13.93
N PHE A 121 10.65 -24.34 14.50
CA PHE A 121 10.67 -25.57 13.71
C PHE A 121 9.28 -25.88 13.16
N SER A 122 9.13 -25.93 11.84
CA SER A 122 7.89 -26.34 11.17
C SER A 122 7.77 -27.86 11.05
N ALA A 123 8.88 -28.58 11.19
CA ALA A 123 8.95 -30.03 11.30
C ALA A 123 9.98 -30.41 12.38
N PRO A 124 9.86 -31.59 13.04
CA PRO A 124 10.86 -32.06 13.99
C PRO A 124 12.28 -31.97 13.43
N SER A 125 13.21 -31.42 14.21
CA SER A 125 14.60 -31.21 13.80
C SER A 125 15.56 -31.61 14.90
N ASP A 126 16.75 -32.07 14.50
CA ASP A 126 17.88 -32.37 15.36
C ASP A 126 18.94 -31.25 15.37
N LEU A 127 18.60 -30.05 14.88
CA LEU A 127 19.51 -28.92 14.73
C LEU A 127 20.27 -28.59 16.03
N ARG A 128 21.60 -28.50 15.90
CA ARG A 128 22.55 -28.00 16.89
C ARG A 128 23.31 -26.82 16.31
N ALA A 129 23.55 -25.80 17.12
CA ALA A 129 24.38 -24.66 16.77
C ALA A 129 25.05 -24.09 18.03
N ASP A 130 26.22 -23.47 17.87
CA ASP A 130 26.97 -22.81 18.95
C ASP A 130 26.42 -21.41 19.28
N GLY A 131 25.53 -20.88 18.45
CA GLY A 131 24.93 -19.55 18.60
C GLY A 131 24.16 -19.14 17.36
N ILE A 132 23.46 -18.01 17.48
CA ILE A 132 22.77 -17.35 16.38
C ILE A 132 23.23 -15.89 16.38
N ASP A 133 23.82 -15.46 15.27
CA ASP A 133 24.17 -14.06 15.05
C ASP A 133 23.18 -13.48 14.03
N MET A 134 22.67 -12.28 14.29
CA MET A 134 21.74 -11.60 13.38
C MET A 134 22.19 -10.18 13.07
N ILE A 135 22.19 -9.84 11.79
CA ILE A 135 22.48 -8.50 11.30
C ILE A 135 21.36 -8.10 10.35
N ALA A 136 20.71 -6.96 10.62
CA ALA A 136 19.92 -6.29 9.60
C ALA A 136 20.79 -5.32 8.83
N GLU A 137 20.69 -5.42 7.51
CA GLU A 137 21.20 -4.48 6.56
C GLU A 137 20.03 -3.66 6.02
N GLU A 138 20.00 -2.40 6.40
CA GLU A 138 19.02 -1.39 5.99
C GLU A 138 19.60 -0.67 4.78
N LEU A 139 19.12 -1.02 3.58
CA LEU A 139 19.63 -0.46 2.33
C LEU A 139 18.99 0.89 1.98
N GLY A 140 18.00 1.32 2.76
CA GLY A 140 17.20 2.50 2.43
C GLY A 140 16.50 2.32 1.08
N GLY A 141 16.26 3.42 0.38
CA GLY A 141 15.77 3.41 -0.99
C GLY A 141 16.31 4.58 -1.80
N ASP A 142 17.32 4.31 -2.64
CA ASP A 142 17.79 5.23 -3.69
C ASP A 142 17.77 4.60 -5.10
N ASP A 143 17.43 3.32 -5.27
CA ASP A 143 17.38 2.65 -6.58
C ASP A 143 15.95 2.40 -7.07
N ILE A 144 15.48 3.31 -7.92
CA ILE A 144 14.06 3.48 -8.28
C ILE A 144 13.72 3.00 -9.69
N GLU A 145 14.72 2.67 -10.50
CA GLU A 145 14.48 2.25 -11.88
C GLU A 145 14.30 0.74 -12.04
N ASN A 146 14.62 -0.08 -11.02
CA ASN A 146 14.56 -1.56 -11.11
C ASN A 146 13.71 -2.24 -10.03
N TYR A 147 12.87 -1.51 -9.30
CA TYR A 147 11.99 -2.12 -8.30
C TYR A 147 10.92 -3.01 -8.97
N GLN A 148 11.16 -4.32 -8.96
CA GLN A 148 10.20 -5.32 -9.39
C GLN A 148 9.02 -5.36 -8.40
N GLU A 149 7.81 -5.53 -8.94
CA GLU A 149 6.51 -5.56 -8.24
C GLU A 149 6.45 -6.47 -7.00
N ALA A 150 7.40 -7.39 -6.83
CA ALA A 150 7.43 -8.46 -5.82
C ALA A 150 7.76 -8.05 -4.38
N HIS A 151 8.10 -6.77 -4.10
CA HIS A 151 8.59 -6.37 -2.77
C HIS A 151 7.79 -5.29 -2.05
N ALA A 152 6.66 -4.80 -2.59
CA ALA A 152 5.85 -3.88 -1.79
C ALA A 152 5.32 -4.59 -0.53
N PRO A 153 5.42 -3.96 0.64
CA PRO A 153 4.96 -4.57 1.88
C PRO A 153 3.43 -4.66 1.90
N PRO A 154 2.82 -5.69 2.52
CA PRO A 154 1.37 -5.74 2.68
C PRO A 154 0.85 -4.58 3.53
N THR A 155 -0.33 -4.07 3.19
CA THR A 155 -1.04 -3.13 4.06
C THR A 155 -1.37 -3.80 5.39
N MET A 156 -1.27 -3.02 6.46
CA MET A 156 -1.63 -3.46 7.80
C MET A 156 -3.12 -3.22 8.10
N LEU A 157 -3.82 -2.47 7.24
CA LEU A 157 -5.22 -2.10 7.42
C LEU A 157 -6.14 -3.31 7.24
N THR A 158 -7.27 -3.28 7.94
CA THR A 158 -8.36 -4.25 7.72
C THR A 158 -9.24 -3.72 6.59
N THR A 159 -9.04 -4.23 5.38
CA THR A 159 -9.73 -3.77 4.18
C THR A 159 -10.91 -4.66 3.82
N SER A 160 -11.88 -4.11 3.09
CA SER A 160 -12.95 -4.91 2.48
C SER A 160 -12.39 -5.92 1.47
N GLU A 161 -12.99 -7.11 1.38
CA GLU A 161 -12.67 -8.10 0.35
C GLU A 161 -13.13 -7.60 -1.02
N LEU A 162 -12.31 -7.85 -2.05
CA LEU A 162 -12.71 -7.55 -3.43
C LEU A 162 -13.62 -8.66 -3.96
N ILE A 163 -14.69 -8.25 -4.62
CA ILE A 163 -15.60 -9.16 -5.30
C ILE A 163 -15.35 -9.03 -6.80
N GLY A 164 -14.95 -10.12 -7.44
CA GLY A 164 -14.76 -10.17 -8.89
C GLY A 164 -16.05 -9.89 -9.65
N VAL A 165 -15.94 -9.16 -10.77
CA VAL A 165 -17.05 -8.85 -11.67
C VAL A 165 -16.78 -9.41 -13.07
N ASN A 166 -17.85 -9.76 -13.80
CA ASN A 166 -17.73 -10.38 -15.13
C ASN A 166 -17.35 -9.41 -16.25
N ALA A 167 -17.38 -8.10 -16.00
CA ALA A 167 -17.06 -7.08 -16.99
C ALA A 167 -16.43 -5.86 -16.31
N LEU A 168 -15.39 -5.31 -16.94
CA LEU A 168 -14.71 -4.09 -16.46
C LEU A 168 -15.61 -2.86 -16.52
N VAL A 169 -16.50 -2.78 -17.52
CA VAL A 169 -17.44 -1.66 -17.71
C VAL A 169 -18.86 -2.14 -17.44
N THR A 170 -19.66 -1.32 -16.76
CA THR A 170 -21.08 -1.59 -16.52
C THR A 170 -21.97 -0.45 -16.98
N THR A 171 -23.22 -0.77 -17.28
CA THR A 171 -24.30 0.19 -17.56
C THR A 171 -25.13 0.50 -16.32
N ASN A 172 -24.79 -0.08 -15.16
CA ASN A 172 -25.44 0.24 -13.89
C ASN A 172 -25.14 1.69 -13.49
N PRO A 173 -26.14 2.41 -12.93
CA PRO A 173 -25.96 3.79 -12.49
C PRO A 173 -24.80 3.97 -11.50
N ALA A 174 -24.15 5.14 -11.59
CA ALA A 174 -23.16 5.58 -10.61
C ALA A 174 -23.86 5.89 -9.27
N GLN A 175 -23.22 5.52 -8.16
CA GLN A 175 -23.80 5.70 -6.82
C GLN A 175 -22.76 6.28 -5.88
N LEU A 176 -23.14 7.24 -5.05
CA LEU A 176 -22.22 7.80 -4.06
C LEU A 176 -22.04 6.87 -2.88
N ARG A 177 -23.11 6.26 -2.36
CA ARG A 177 -23.07 5.42 -1.14
C ARG A 177 -22.16 4.19 -1.27
N PHE A 178 -22.17 3.56 -2.44
CA PHE A 178 -21.31 2.41 -2.78
C PHE A 178 -20.58 2.72 -4.09
N PRO A 179 -19.53 3.56 -4.02
CA PRO A 179 -18.88 4.07 -5.22
C PRO A 179 -18.00 3.00 -5.88
N ASN A 180 -18.03 2.96 -7.21
CA ASN A 180 -17.00 2.30 -8.04
C ASN A 180 -16.17 3.36 -8.75
N SER A 181 -15.30 2.97 -9.68
CA SER A 181 -14.65 3.92 -10.59
C SER A 181 -15.72 4.58 -11.47
N GLN A 182 -16.00 5.86 -11.29
CA GLN A 182 -17.18 6.47 -11.89
C GLN A 182 -17.04 7.98 -12.14
N ALA A 183 -17.79 8.46 -13.14
CA ALA A 183 -17.98 9.88 -13.38
C ALA A 183 -19.00 10.49 -12.41
N CYS A 184 -18.86 11.80 -12.19
CA CYS A 184 -19.88 12.61 -11.53
C CYS A 184 -21.11 12.79 -12.43
N THR A 185 -22.29 12.42 -11.93
CA THR A 185 -23.56 12.57 -12.65
C THR A 185 -24.54 13.53 -11.97
N VAL A 186 -25.49 14.06 -12.74
CA VAL A 186 -26.56 14.93 -12.23
C VAL A 186 -27.39 14.22 -11.16
N GLY A 187 -27.71 12.94 -11.37
CA GLY A 187 -28.51 12.15 -10.43
C GLY A 187 -27.81 11.95 -9.09
N GLN A 188 -26.48 11.91 -9.06
CA GLN A 188 -25.73 11.88 -7.80
C GLN A 188 -25.80 13.21 -7.06
N ILE A 189 -25.63 14.34 -7.74
CA ILE A 189 -25.71 15.67 -7.11
C ILE A 189 -27.11 15.93 -6.55
N GLN A 190 -28.15 15.46 -7.24
CA GLN A 190 -29.55 15.62 -6.84
C GLN A 190 -30.01 14.57 -5.81
N SER A 191 -29.16 13.60 -5.48
CA SER A 191 -29.52 12.51 -4.58
C SER A 191 -29.54 12.95 -3.11
N THR A 192 -30.29 12.24 -2.28
CA THR A 192 -30.33 12.48 -0.82
C THR A 192 -28.95 12.24 -0.20
N GLU A 193 -28.21 11.25 -0.69
CA GLU A 193 -26.86 10.93 -0.22
C GLU A 193 -25.88 12.09 -0.38
N PHE A 194 -26.03 12.91 -1.41
CA PHE A 194 -25.16 14.09 -1.59
C PHE A 194 -25.33 15.14 -0.49
N GLY A 195 -26.52 15.20 0.12
CA GLY A 195 -26.79 16.04 1.29
C GLY A 195 -26.35 15.40 2.61
N GLU A 196 -26.49 14.07 2.72
CA GLU A 196 -26.33 13.33 3.99
C GLU A 196 -24.92 12.80 4.25
N LEU A 197 -24.21 12.38 3.20
CA LEU A 197 -22.86 11.83 3.34
C LEU A 197 -21.88 12.94 3.73
N TRP A 198 -21.04 12.65 4.72
CA TRP A 198 -19.99 13.55 5.21
C TRP A 198 -20.49 14.98 5.45
N PRO A 199 -21.44 15.19 6.40
CA PRO A 199 -22.02 16.51 6.65
C PRO A 199 -20.96 17.56 7.03
N GLN A 200 -19.83 17.10 7.57
CA GLN A 200 -18.67 17.92 7.89
C GLN A 200 -18.08 18.64 6.68
N VAL A 201 -18.16 18.06 5.46
CA VAL A 201 -17.67 18.68 4.20
C VAL A 201 -18.46 19.95 3.86
N GLY A 202 -19.65 20.12 4.44
CA GLY A 202 -20.48 21.31 4.25
C GLY A 202 -21.04 21.42 2.83
N THR A 203 -21.62 22.57 2.50
CA THR A 203 -22.06 22.94 1.15
C THR A 203 -20.95 23.69 0.42
N HIS A 204 -20.88 23.51 -0.90
CA HIS A 204 -19.91 24.20 -1.76
C HIS A 204 -20.65 24.96 -2.86
N ASP A 205 -20.11 26.10 -3.29
CA ASP A 205 -20.70 26.90 -4.37
C ASP A 205 -20.69 26.15 -5.71
N ASP A 206 -19.63 25.36 -5.97
CA ASP A 206 -19.59 24.36 -7.05
C ASP A 206 -19.93 22.96 -6.50
N PRO A 207 -21.11 22.38 -6.85
CA PRO A 207 -21.47 21.03 -6.41
C PRO A 207 -20.55 19.94 -6.98
N VAL A 208 -19.84 20.18 -8.08
CA VAL A 208 -18.88 19.21 -8.65
C VAL A 208 -17.65 19.09 -7.75
N GLU A 209 -17.15 20.19 -7.20
CA GLU A 209 -16.01 20.18 -6.27
C GLU A 209 -16.39 19.55 -4.92
N ARG A 210 -17.63 19.73 -4.47
CA ARG A 210 -18.16 18.96 -3.33
C ARG A 210 -18.20 17.47 -3.65
N TRP A 211 -18.66 17.10 -4.84
CA TRP A 211 -18.70 15.69 -5.26
C TRP A 211 -17.32 15.03 -5.22
N ARG A 212 -16.25 15.71 -5.68
CA ARG A 212 -14.87 15.16 -5.63
C ARG A 212 -14.48 14.74 -4.22
N GLN A 213 -14.78 15.59 -3.23
CA GLN A 213 -14.48 15.35 -1.82
C GLN A 213 -15.34 14.21 -1.24
N LEU A 214 -16.65 14.26 -1.47
CA LEU A 214 -17.58 13.23 -0.98
C LEU A 214 -17.26 11.86 -1.55
N TYR A 215 -17.00 11.79 -2.85
CA TYR A 215 -16.64 10.55 -3.51
C TYR A 215 -15.34 9.96 -2.93
N LEU A 216 -14.29 10.77 -2.79
CA LEU A 216 -13.01 10.31 -2.23
C LEU A 216 -13.21 9.70 -0.84
N LEU A 217 -13.83 10.45 0.07
CA LEU A 217 -14.04 10.00 1.45
C LEU A 217 -14.92 8.74 1.50
N GLN A 218 -15.95 8.69 0.66
CA GLN A 218 -16.86 7.55 0.63
C GLN A 218 -16.22 6.29 0.05
N VAL A 219 -15.37 6.40 -0.98
CA VAL A 219 -14.56 5.26 -1.46
C VAL A 219 -13.68 4.75 -0.33
N LEU A 220 -12.93 5.63 0.33
CA LEU A 220 -12.01 5.23 1.38
C LEU A 220 -12.72 4.61 2.59
N GLU A 221 -13.90 5.09 2.96
CA GLU A 221 -14.72 4.48 4.02
C GLU A 221 -15.23 3.10 3.62
N VAL A 222 -15.85 2.95 2.45
CA VAL A 222 -16.47 1.69 1.99
C VAL A 222 -15.42 0.59 1.78
N PHE A 223 -14.23 0.95 1.30
CA PHE A 223 -13.13 0.00 1.11
C PHE A 223 -12.34 -0.26 2.40
N GLY A 224 -12.65 0.45 3.49
CA GLY A 224 -12.01 0.26 4.80
C GLY A 224 -10.61 0.85 4.89
N PHE A 225 -10.32 1.95 4.21
CA PHE A 225 -9.02 2.62 4.25
C PHE A 225 -8.97 3.83 5.18
N LEU A 226 -10.12 4.44 5.47
CA LEU A 226 -10.21 5.59 6.38
C LEU A 226 -10.21 5.15 7.86
N GLN A 227 -9.06 4.62 8.30
CA GLN A 227 -8.83 4.09 9.63
C GLN A 227 -7.59 4.70 10.27
N SER A 228 -7.53 4.64 11.61
CA SER A 228 -6.37 5.08 12.38
C SER A 228 -5.10 4.37 11.90
N GLY A 229 -3.96 5.06 11.92
CA GLY A 229 -2.69 4.55 11.43
C GLY A 229 -2.63 4.34 9.91
N GLY A 230 -3.70 4.57 9.14
CA GLY A 230 -3.65 4.52 7.69
C GLY A 230 -2.76 5.63 7.14
N ARG A 231 -1.84 5.28 6.23
CA ARG A 231 -0.94 6.26 5.62
C ARG A 231 -1.45 6.76 4.30
N VAL A 232 -1.57 8.07 4.18
CA VAL A 232 -2.10 8.73 2.99
C VAL A 232 -0.99 9.54 2.32
N LEU A 233 -0.73 9.24 1.06
CA LEU A 233 -0.04 10.16 0.16
C LEU A 233 -1.08 10.98 -0.59
N ALA A 234 -1.19 12.26 -0.24
CA ALA A 234 -2.04 13.22 -0.94
C ALA A 234 -1.21 13.97 -1.99
N VAL A 235 -1.61 13.88 -3.25
CA VAL A 235 -0.89 14.50 -4.37
C VAL A 235 -1.73 15.62 -4.97
N GLY A 236 -1.12 16.81 -5.01
CA GLY A 236 -1.77 18.04 -5.47
C GLY A 236 -2.56 18.75 -4.37
N PRO A 237 -3.29 19.82 -4.76
CA PRO A 237 -4.13 20.54 -3.83
C PRO A 237 -5.30 19.64 -3.38
N VAL A 238 -5.33 19.35 -2.08
CA VAL A 238 -6.44 18.67 -1.42
C VAL A 238 -7.07 19.64 -0.44
N PRO A 239 -8.41 19.80 -0.41
CA PRO A 239 -9.07 20.72 0.51
C PRO A 239 -8.71 20.45 1.97
N GLU A 240 -8.43 21.51 2.72
CA GLU A 240 -8.00 21.45 4.14
C GLU A 240 -8.93 20.59 5.00
N LEU A 241 -10.23 20.65 4.72
CA LEU A 241 -11.24 19.90 5.44
C LEU A 241 -11.14 18.38 5.20
N VAL A 242 -10.78 17.95 4.00
CA VAL A 242 -10.49 16.54 3.70
C VAL A 242 -9.23 16.09 4.43
N LEU A 243 -8.19 16.94 4.45
CA LEU A 243 -6.96 16.67 5.21
C LEU A 243 -7.24 16.52 6.70
N LYS A 244 -8.06 17.42 7.25
CA LYS A 244 -8.52 17.35 8.64
C LYS A 244 -9.31 16.07 8.93
N ILE A 245 -10.18 15.63 8.02
CA ILE A 245 -10.90 14.36 8.20
C ILE A 245 -9.92 13.17 8.26
N PHE A 246 -8.86 13.16 7.45
CA PHE A 246 -7.80 12.16 7.57
C PHE A 246 -7.15 12.18 8.96
N GLU A 247 -6.75 13.36 9.42
CA GLU A 247 -6.12 13.54 10.74
C GLU A 247 -7.05 13.13 11.89
N ASP A 248 -8.32 13.55 11.85
CA ASP A 248 -9.35 13.22 12.84
C ASP A 248 -9.66 11.72 12.89
N ARG A 249 -9.48 11.01 11.77
CA ARG A 249 -9.56 9.55 11.67
C ARG A 249 -8.27 8.85 12.08
N GLY A 250 -7.25 9.61 12.49
CA GLY A 250 -5.95 9.13 12.94
C GLY A 250 -5.06 8.64 11.80
N CYS A 251 -5.32 9.05 10.56
CA CYS A 251 -4.46 8.76 9.43
C CYS A 251 -3.18 9.60 9.49
N GLN A 252 -2.08 9.05 8.98
CA GLN A 252 -0.81 9.75 8.83
C GLN A 252 -0.73 10.31 7.40
N LEU A 253 -0.77 11.62 7.29
CA LEU A 253 -0.83 12.33 6.02
C LEU A 253 0.56 12.82 5.60
N LEU A 254 0.92 12.57 4.34
CA LEU A 254 1.96 13.30 3.62
C LEU A 254 1.32 13.94 2.39
N GLN A 255 1.34 15.27 2.32
CA GLN A 255 0.90 16.00 1.14
C GLN A 255 2.09 16.46 0.31
N ILE A 256 2.00 16.27 -1.00
CA ILE A 256 2.97 16.74 -1.98
C ILE A 256 2.24 17.62 -2.97
N LEU A 257 2.74 18.85 -3.15
CA LEU A 257 2.28 19.77 -4.18
C LEU A 257 3.30 19.68 -5.32
N PRO A 258 2.93 19.15 -6.51
CA PRO A 258 3.85 19.14 -7.64
C PRO A 258 4.24 20.59 -8.00
N GLY A 259 5.53 20.84 -8.20
CA GLY A 259 6.00 22.13 -8.68
C GLY A 259 5.69 22.27 -10.17
N GLY A 260 5.29 23.46 -10.62
CA GLY A 260 4.74 23.68 -11.96
C GLY A 260 5.75 23.65 -13.13
N GLY A 261 6.83 22.86 -13.04
CA GLY A 261 7.85 22.73 -14.09
C GLY A 261 7.79 21.37 -14.80
N GLU A 262 8.12 21.33 -16.10
CA GLU A 262 8.07 20.10 -16.93
C GLU A 262 8.98 18.96 -16.46
N GLU A 263 9.95 19.23 -15.57
CA GLU A 263 10.84 18.24 -14.93
C GLU A 263 10.39 17.82 -13.51
N ASP A 264 9.36 18.48 -12.95
CA ASP A 264 8.97 18.40 -11.53
C ASP A 264 7.64 17.64 -11.30
N ASP A 265 7.09 17.03 -12.37
CA ASP A 265 5.85 16.23 -12.34
C ASP A 265 6.06 14.81 -11.75
N GLN A 266 7.29 14.46 -11.36
CA GLN A 266 7.61 13.16 -10.79
C GLN A 266 7.60 13.21 -9.26
N LEU A 267 6.78 12.35 -8.65
CA LEU A 267 6.78 12.15 -7.20
C LEU A 267 8.20 11.83 -6.72
N PRO A 268 8.68 12.45 -5.62
CA PRO A 268 10.02 12.25 -5.11
C PRO A 268 10.36 10.76 -5.02
N SER A 269 11.52 10.47 -5.57
CA SER A 269 11.97 9.12 -5.77
C SER A 269 12.06 8.38 -4.41
N THR A 270 12.54 9.07 -3.37
CA THR A 270 12.74 8.61 -1.99
C THR A 270 11.46 8.30 -1.19
N LEU A 271 10.26 8.50 -1.77
CA LEU A 271 9.02 8.21 -1.05
C LEU A 271 8.87 6.71 -0.75
N GLY A 272 8.52 6.39 0.50
CA GLY A 272 8.16 5.03 0.90
C GLY A 272 6.80 4.58 0.34
N HIS A 273 6.28 3.49 0.89
CA HIS A 273 4.97 2.96 0.52
C HIS A 273 3.85 3.52 1.42
N PHE A 274 2.64 3.60 0.89
CA PHE A 274 1.45 4.15 1.54
C PHE A 274 0.27 3.18 1.40
N ASP A 275 -0.60 3.17 2.41
CA ASP A 275 -1.84 2.40 2.36
C ASP A 275 -2.83 3.02 1.38
N MET A 276 -2.76 4.36 1.23
CA MET A 276 -3.63 5.17 0.37
C MET A 276 -2.83 6.14 -0.46
N VAL A 277 -3.19 6.28 -1.75
CA VAL A 277 -2.73 7.38 -2.62
C VAL A 277 -3.95 8.13 -3.13
N VAL A 278 -4.01 9.44 -2.91
CA VAL A 278 -5.18 10.25 -3.28
C VAL A 278 -4.75 11.43 -4.13
N CYS A 279 -5.45 11.67 -5.23
CA CYS A 279 -5.22 12.83 -6.08
C CYS A 279 -6.57 13.35 -6.58
N LEU A 280 -6.93 14.58 -6.22
CA LEU A 280 -8.23 15.16 -6.59
C LEU A 280 -8.24 15.86 -7.95
N ASN A 281 -7.07 15.99 -8.58
CA ASN A 281 -6.94 16.44 -9.97
C ASN A 281 -5.60 15.97 -10.58
N ALA A 282 -5.60 14.79 -11.22
CA ALA A 282 -4.39 14.24 -11.83
C ALA A 282 -3.99 14.98 -13.11
N MET A 283 -4.93 15.63 -13.81
CA MET A 283 -4.65 16.36 -15.05
C MET A 283 -3.87 17.65 -14.77
N THR A 284 -4.05 18.29 -13.61
CA THR A 284 -3.21 19.45 -13.23
C THR A 284 -1.75 19.07 -12.96
N ALA A 285 -1.47 17.79 -12.66
CA ALA A 285 -0.12 17.28 -12.48
C ALA A 285 0.48 16.73 -13.79
N SER A 286 -0.21 16.88 -14.94
CA SER A 286 0.21 16.27 -16.20
C SER A 286 -0.40 16.96 -17.42
N ALA A 287 0.43 17.68 -18.19
CA ALA A 287 -0.02 18.40 -19.38
C ALA A 287 -0.35 17.51 -20.60
N SER A 288 0.11 16.24 -20.60
CA SER A 288 -0.05 15.32 -21.73
C SER A 288 -0.42 13.90 -21.28
N TRP A 289 -0.93 13.09 -22.21
CA TRP A 289 -1.27 11.68 -21.95
C TRP A 289 -0.08 10.85 -21.46
N SER A 290 1.12 11.06 -22.04
CA SER A 290 2.33 10.35 -21.61
C SER A 290 2.73 10.73 -20.20
N THR A 291 2.67 12.03 -19.86
CA THR A 291 2.95 12.51 -18.50
C THR A 291 1.93 11.95 -17.50
N LEU A 292 0.64 11.95 -17.86
CA LEU A 292 -0.43 11.41 -17.01
C LEU A 292 -0.22 9.92 -16.71
N THR A 293 0.04 9.12 -17.74
CA THR A 293 0.26 7.68 -17.56
C THR A 293 1.51 7.40 -16.72
N SER A 294 2.60 8.16 -16.93
CA SER A 294 3.80 8.09 -16.09
C SER A 294 3.50 8.49 -14.65
N PHE A 295 2.75 9.56 -14.43
CA PHE A 295 2.33 10.02 -13.11
C PHE A 295 1.53 8.96 -12.38
N ILE A 296 0.53 8.38 -13.05
CA ILE A 296 -0.32 7.34 -12.47
C ILE A 296 0.49 6.11 -12.11
N ASP A 297 1.39 5.65 -12.99
CA ASP A 297 2.27 4.52 -12.69
C ASP A 297 3.19 4.82 -11.49
N HIS A 298 3.75 6.03 -11.40
CA HIS A 298 4.58 6.43 -10.26
C HIS A 298 3.77 6.51 -8.96
N ALA A 299 2.55 7.03 -9.02
CA ALA A 299 1.66 7.16 -7.88
C ALA A 299 1.21 5.78 -7.36
N THR A 300 0.76 4.89 -8.23
CA THR A 300 0.28 3.55 -7.85
C THR A 300 1.40 2.63 -7.37
N ARG A 301 2.63 2.78 -7.88
CA ARG A 301 3.81 2.06 -7.37
C ARG A 301 4.10 2.33 -5.90
N ARG A 302 3.66 3.49 -5.36
CA ARG A 302 3.79 3.82 -3.94
C ARG A 302 2.78 3.09 -3.05
N LEU A 303 1.84 2.32 -3.61
CA LEU A 303 0.92 1.53 -2.80
C LEU A 303 1.64 0.33 -2.16
N THR A 304 1.34 0.09 -0.89
CA THR A 304 1.53 -1.22 -0.25
C THR A 304 0.73 -2.30 -1.00
N ASN A 305 1.13 -3.57 -0.91
CA ASN A 305 0.30 -4.68 -1.40
C ASN A 305 -1.06 -4.68 -0.68
N GLY A 306 -2.15 -4.70 -1.43
CA GLY A 306 -3.50 -4.52 -0.90
C GLY A 306 -3.91 -3.06 -0.69
N GLY A 307 -3.04 -2.07 -0.94
CA GLY A 307 -3.29 -0.63 -0.79
C GLY A 307 -4.21 -0.06 -1.89
N LEU A 308 -4.82 1.11 -1.64
CA LEU A 308 -5.81 1.72 -2.53
C LEU A 308 -5.37 3.10 -3.06
N ALA A 309 -5.51 3.32 -4.36
CA ALA A 309 -5.44 4.66 -4.95
C ALA A 309 -6.82 5.15 -5.39
N VAL A 310 -7.08 6.43 -5.14
CA VAL A 310 -8.24 7.16 -5.65
C VAL A 310 -7.75 8.36 -6.44
N LEU A 311 -7.85 8.28 -7.76
CA LEU A 311 -7.29 9.26 -8.70
C LEU A 311 -8.43 9.93 -9.47
N MET A 312 -8.56 11.23 -9.33
CA MET A 312 -9.55 12.01 -10.08
C MET A 312 -8.98 12.46 -11.41
N LEU A 313 -9.64 12.02 -12.47
CA LEU A 313 -9.37 12.39 -13.85
C LEU A 313 -10.44 13.36 -14.32
N ASP A 314 -10.13 14.21 -15.28
CA ASP A 314 -11.15 14.99 -15.98
C ASP A 314 -11.62 14.18 -17.18
N TYR A 315 -12.92 13.82 -17.21
CA TYR A 315 -13.55 13.02 -18.25
C TYR A 315 -14.41 13.88 -19.17
N SER A 316 -14.20 13.73 -20.48
CA SER A 316 -14.97 14.38 -21.53
C SER A 316 -16.13 13.50 -21.95
N ALA A 317 -17.35 13.96 -21.71
CA ALA A 317 -18.56 13.24 -22.09
C ALA A 317 -19.02 13.55 -23.54
N VAL A 318 -18.33 14.46 -24.24
CA VAL A 318 -18.68 14.87 -25.60
C VAL A 318 -17.92 14.01 -26.64
N PRO A 319 -18.59 13.46 -27.66
CA PRO A 319 -17.91 12.74 -28.73
C PRO A 319 -17.11 13.70 -29.63
N GLU A 320 -15.79 13.51 -29.64
CA GLU A 320 -14.80 13.91 -30.67
C GLU A 320 -15.03 15.23 -31.42
N SER A 321 -14.46 16.31 -30.89
CA SER A 321 -13.64 17.20 -31.73
C SER A 321 -12.33 17.42 -30.98
N ARG A 322 -11.29 16.64 -31.31
CA ARG A 322 -9.91 16.91 -30.84
C ARG A 322 -9.45 18.23 -31.44
N GLY A 323 -9.79 19.34 -30.77
CA GLY A 323 -9.03 20.57 -30.86
C GLY A 323 -7.71 20.38 -30.11
N GLU A 324 -6.64 21.02 -30.57
CA GLU A 324 -5.40 21.12 -29.81
C GLU A 324 -5.67 21.96 -28.55
N GLY A 325 -5.96 21.29 -27.44
CA GLY A 325 -6.29 21.91 -26.16
C GLY A 325 -6.78 20.87 -25.15
N THR A 326 -6.64 21.18 -23.86
CA THR A 326 -6.84 20.33 -22.68
C THR A 326 -8.30 19.88 -22.46
N ASP A 327 -8.83 19.02 -23.33
CA ASP A 327 -10.27 18.68 -23.37
C ASP A 327 -10.72 17.48 -22.53
N GLY A 328 -9.93 17.06 -21.54
CA GLY A 328 -10.22 15.88 -20.70
C GLY A 328 -10.07 14.55 -21.44
N LEU A 329 -10.23 13.45 -20.70
CA LEU A 329 -10.05 12.09 -21.21
C LEU A 329 -11.35 11.56 -21.81
N SER A 330 -11.24 10.91 -22.97
CA SER A 330 -12.36 10.18 -23.53
C SER A 330 -12.60 8.86 -22.79
N ARG A 331 -13.74 8.22 -23.05
CA ARG A 331 -14.04 6.89 -22.52
C ARG A 331 -12.99 5.85 -22.95
N PRO A 332 -12.61 5.74 -24.24
CA PRO A 332 -11.53 4.85 -24.67
C PRO A 332 -10.19 5.09 -23.96
N ASP A 333 -9.87 6.35 -23.61
CA ASP A 333 -8.64 6.66 -22.88
C ASP A 333 -8.66 6.07 -21.47
N ILE A 334 -9.76 6.28 -20.72
CA ILE A 334 -9.92 5.71 -19.37
C ILE A 334 -9.94 4.18 -19.40
N GLU A 335 -10.62 3.57 -20.38
CA GLU A 335 -10.62 2.11 -20.55
C GLU A 335 -9.20 1.58 -20.83
N ARG A 336 -8.43 2.26 -21.69
CA ARG A 336 -7.03 1.91 -21.98
C ARG A 336 -6.14 2.03 -20.74
N LEU A 337 -6.32 3.09 -19.95
CA LEU A 337 -5.60 3.28 -18.69
C LEU A 337 -5.91 2.17 -17.69
N ALA A 338 -7.18 1.80 -17.52
CA ALA A 338 -7.58 0.71 -16.64
C ALA A 338 -6.96 -0.64 -17.08
N LEU A 339 -7.01 -0.96 -18.38
CA LEU A 339 -6.39 -2.18 -18.91
C LEU A 339 -4.86 -2.19 -18.73
N ARG A 340 -4.19 -1.04 -18.88
CA ARG A 340 -2.76 -0.91 -18.58
C ARG A 340 -2.48 -1.24 -17.12
N LEU A 341 -3.23 -0.67 -16.18
CA LEU A 341 -3.04 -0.96 -14.75
C LEU A 341 -3.30 -2.44 -14.43
N ILE A 342 -4.33 -3.05 -15.02
CA ILE A 342 -4.59 -4.49 -14.88
C ILE A 342 -3.41 -5.33 -15.39
N SER A 343 -2.78 -4.94 -16.51
CA SER A 343 -1.60 -5.65 -17.02
C SER A 343 -0.36 -5.54 -16.11
N HIS A 344 -0.34 -4.58 -15.19
CA HIS A 344 0.69 -4.42 -14.14
C HIS A 344 0.23 -5.03 -12.79
N GLY A 345 -0.78 -5.91 -12.81
CA GLY A 345 -1.22 -6.65 -11.63
C GLY A 345 -2.11 -5.87 -10.66
N TYR A 346 -2.59 -4.68 -11.02
CA TYR A 346 -3.55 -3.94 -10.20
C TYR A 346 -5.00 -4.40 -10.47
N ASP A 347 -5.82 -4.40 -9.42
CA ASP A 347 -7.26 -4.51 -9.52
C ASP A 347 -7.90 -3.13 -9.72
N ILE A 348 -8.91 -3.05 -10.60
CA ILE A 348 -9.63 -1.82 -10.90
C ILE A 348 -11.10 -1.99 -10.51
N ALA A 349 -11.64 -1.06 -9.72
CA ALA A 349 -13.07 -1.06 -9.47
C ALA A 349 -13.84 -0.81 -10.78
N GLN A 350 -14.95 -1.52 -10.96
CA GLN A 350 -15.75 -1.50 -12.20
C GLN A 350 -16.02 -0.06 -12.69
N LEU A 351 -15.79 0.19 -13.99
CA LEU A 351 -15.93 1.50 -14.62
C LEU A 351 -17.40 1.81 -14.92
N LYS A 352 -17.84 3.00 -14.50
CA LYS A 352 -19.18 3.55 -14.75
C LYS A 352 -19.08 4.91 -15.45
N PHE A 353 -19.48 4.94 -16.71
CA PHE A 353 -19.51 6.16 -17.52
C PHE A 353 -20.92 6.77 -17.52
N PRO A 354 -21.05 8.09 -17.69
CA PRO A 354 -22.34 8.75 -17.90
C PRO A 354 -23.09 8.13 -19.07
N SER A 355 -24.42 8.14 -19.00
CA SER A 355 -25.28 7.71 -20.10
C SER A 355 -26.27 8.81 -20.46
N GLU A 356 -26.94 8.71 -21.62
CA GLU A 356 -27.94 9.71 -22.07
C GLU A 356 -29.21 9.74 -21.19
N ARG A 357 -29.34 8.84 -20.21
CA ARG A 357 -30.43 8.88 -19.24
C ARG A 357 -30.27 10.09 -18.34
N GLN A 358 -31.34 10.85 -18.14
CA GLN A 358 -31.33 12.13 -17.43
C GLN A 358 -30.66 12.10 -16.03
N THR A 359 -30.78 10.97 -15.31
CA THR A 359 -30.15 10.77 -14.00
C THR A 359 -28.65 10.41 -14.07
N ASP A 360 -28.21 9.83 -15.17
CA ASP A 360 -26.81 9.43 -15.41
C ASP A 360 -26.09 10.42 -16.35
N ALA A 361 -26.74 11.53 -16.69
CA ALA A 361 -26.17 12.56 -17.54
C ALA A 361 -24.98 13.24 -16.84
N PRO A 362 -23.94 13.64 -17.60
CA PRO A 362 -22.85 14.43 -17.05
C PRO A 362 -23.37 15.81 -16.63
N VAL A 363 -22.81 16.34 -15.55
CA VAL A 363 -23.20 17.65 -14.98
C VAL A 363 -22.77 18.81 -15.89
N ARG A 364 -21.68 18.64 -16.63
CA ARG A 364 -21.11 19.58 -17.59
C ARG A 364 -20.31 18.81 -18.66
N ALA A 365 -19.75 19.48 -19.66
CA ALA A 365 -19.02 18.81 -20.75
C ALA A 365 -17.81 17.99 -20.24
N ILE A 366 -17.09 18.52 -19.25
CA ILE A 366 -15.96 17.87 -18.58
C ILE A 366 -16.31 17.64 -17.11
N VAL A 367 -16.45 16.39 -16.71
CA VAL A 367 -16.78 16.00 -15.34
C VAL A 367 -15.64 15.23 -14.69
N PRO A 368 -15.46 15.30 -13.37
CA PRO A 368 -14.53 14.42 -12.70
C PRO A 368 -14.94 12.96 -12.86
N PHE A 369 -13.95 12.11 -13.06
CA PHE A 369 -14.03 10.66 -13.02
C PHE A 369 -13.09 10.14 -11.94
N GLY A 370 -13.64 9.55 -10.90
CA GLY A 370 -12.86 8.86 -9.88
C GLY A 370 -12.43 7.50 -10.39
N LEU A 371 -11.12 7.27 -10.52
CA LEU A 371 -10.53 5.96 -10.79
C LEU A 371 -10.08 5.34 -9.47
N VAL A 372 -10.58 4.15 -9.17
CA VAL A 372 -10.23 3.39 -7.95
C VAL A 372 -9.39 2.18 -8.33
N VAL A 373 -8.17 2.16 -7.81
CA VAL A 373 -7.14 1.17 -8.12
C VAL A 373 -6.69 0.51 -6.83
N ARG A 374 -6.54 -0.82 -6.83
CA ARG A 374 -5.99 -1.57 -5.72
C ARG A 374 -4.79 -2.39 -6.18
N ARG A 375 -3.74 -2.41 -5.36
CA ARG A 375 -2.55 -3.23 -5.61
C ARG A 375 -2.70 -4.64 -5.05
#